data_AF-A0A7H0YHC7-F1
#
_entry.id   AF-A0A7H0YHC7-F1
#
_cell.length_a   1.000
_cell.length_b   1.000
_cell.length_c   1.000
_cell.angle_alpha   90.00
_cell.angle_beta   90.00
_cell.angle_gamma   90.00
#
_symmetry.space_group_name_H-M   'P 1'
#
loop_
_entity.id
_entity.type
_entity.pdbx_description
1 polymer ?
#
loop_
_entity_poly.entity_id
_entity_poly.type
_entity_poly.pdbx_seq_one_letter_code
_entity_poly.pdbx_strand_id
1 'polypeptide(L)'
;MDKTYLENQMGVKLYTMTEFAEYLGWTQQRLSKIYHSQIKGAKVRTKVPDPVFSGLRLLWTEGQVKQYKKDIRPNYKPEWRKIDGKQVYGRVCRMCTDFKRIEDMSGKNSPYCYTCISRKGGEKRRLLGETTSKFKPRSRVHVRKYNPQGKLQCRTCKIFKDVAEFRAGTSPQLRPDCKDCLNARRRERYAKKGDSNE
;
A
#
# COMPACT_ATOMS: atom_id res chain seq x y z
N MET A 1 -9.65 -37.53 22.88
CA MET A 1 -8.81 -36.76 23.81
C MET A 1 -9.22 -35.30 23.73
N ASP A 2 -9.40 -34.66 24.88
CA ASP A 2 -9.81 -33.27 24.96
C ASP A 2 -8.63 -32.31 24.76
N LYS A 3 -8.88 -31.10 24.25
CA LYS A 3 -7.86 -30.07 23.98
C LYS A 3 -7.09 -29.71 25.25
N THR A 4 -7.82 -29.52 26.35
CA THR A 4 -7.29 -29.16 27.68
C THR A 4 -6.32 -30.20 28.21
N TYR A 5 -6.62 -31.49 28.04
CA TYR A 5 -5.70 -32.57 28.41
C TYR A 5 -4.38 -32.49 27.65
N LEU A 6 -4.43 -32.25 26.33
CA LEU A 6 -3.23 -32.12 25.49
C LEU A 6 -2.42 -30.85 25.82
N GLU A 7 -3.09 -29.73 26.12
CA GLU A 7 -2.43 -28.50 26.56
C GLU A 7 -1.67 -28.72 27.87
N ASN A 8 -2.28 -29.41 28.84
CA ASN A 8 -1.66 -29.74 30.11
C ASN A 8 -0.47 -30.69 29.93
N GLN A 9 -0.58 -31.70 29.07
CA GLN A 9 0.49 -32.67 28.82
C GLN A 9 1.69 -32.04 28.11
N MET A 10 1.46 -31.12 27.16
CA MET A 10 2.53 -30.49 26.38
C MET A 10 3.06 -29.19 27.01
N GLY A 11 2.39 -28.65 28.02
CA GLY A 11 2.75 -27.36 28.64
C GLY A 11 2.65 -26.17 27.68
N VAL A 12 1.88 -26.29 26.59
CA VAL A 12 1.73 -25.26 25.56
C VAL A 12 0.28 -25.09 25.16
N LYS A 13 -0.12 -23.84 24.89
CA LYS A 13 -1.45 -23.53 24.39
C LYS A 13 -1.65 -24.06 22.97
N LEU A 14 -2.79 -24.69 22.74
CA LEU A 14 -3.22 -25.21 21.46
C LEU A 14 -4.28 -24.31 20.84
N TYR A 15 -4.24 -24.23 19.51
CA TYR A 15 -5.15 -23.45 18.69
C TYR A 15 -5.91 -24.41 17.78
N THR A 16 -7.23 -24.36 17.86
CA THR A 16 -8.12 -24.93 16.84
C THR A 16 -8.02 -24.14 15.54
N MET A 17 -8.57 -24.67 14.45
CA MET A 17 -8.64 -23.95 13.17
C MET A 17 -9.29 -22.56 13.31
N THR A 18 -10.33 -22.44 14.13
CA THR A 18 -11.04 -21.18 14.37
C THR A 18 -10.16 -20.19 15.13
N GLU A 19 -9.57 -20.60 16.25
CA GLU A 19 -8.67 -19.74 17.04
C GLU A 19 -7.43 -19.31 16.26
N PHE A 20 -6.88 -20.22 15.43
CA PHE A 20 -5.75 -19.89 14.55
C PHE A 20 -6.17 -18.83 13.52
N ALA A 21 -7.33 -18.99 12.87
CA ALA A 21 -7.82 -18.01 11.92
C ALA A 21 -8.06 -16.63 12.58
N GLU A 22 -8.66 -16.61 13.77
CA GLU A 22 -8.88 -15.38 14.54
C GLU A 22 -7.58 -14.69 14.92
N TYR A 23 -6.56 -15.43 15.36
CA TYR A 23 -5.24 -14.87 15.67
C TYR A 23 -4.57 -14.18 14.46
N LEU A 24 -4.85 -14.68 13.25
CA LEU A 24 -4.41 -14.09 11.98
C LEU A 24 -5.31 -12.94 11.48
N GLY A 25 -6.46 -12.70 12.12
CA GLY A 25 -7.48 -11.77 11.64
C GLY A 25 -8.16 -12.26 10.35
N TRP A 26 -8.26 -13.58 10.16
CA TRP A 26 -8.85 -14.22 9.00
C TRP A 26 -10.14 -14.95 9.36
N THR A 27 -10.96 -15.26 8.36
CA THR A 27 -12.10 -16.18 8.54
C THR A 27 -11.60 -17.63 8.59
N GLN A 28 -12.26 -18.49 9.37
CA GLN A 28 -11.97 -19.92 9.43
C GLN A 28 -11.98 -20.58 8.03
N GLN A 29 -12.95 -20.21 7.19
CA GLN A 29 -13.07 -20.69 5.81
C GLN A 29 -11.81 -20.39 4.97
N ARG A 30 -11.22 -19.20 5.14
CA ARG A 30 -10.01 -18.82 4.41
C ARG A 30 -8.82 -19.70 4.81
N LEU A 31 -8.61 -19.90 6.10
CA LEU A 31 -7.51 -20.72 6.59
C LEU A 31 -7.70 -22.20 6.18
N SER A 32 -8.90 -22.73 6.36
CA SER A 32 -9.28 -24.09 5.93
C SER A 32 -9.05 -24.30 4.42
N LYS A 33 -9.44 -23.35 3.57
CA LYS A 33 -9.20 -23.42 2.12
C LYS A 33 -7.71 -23.50 1.79
N ILE A 34 -6.87 -22.70 2.44
CA ILE A 34 -5.42 -22.71 2.24
C ILE A 34 -4.84 -24.05 2.68
N TYR A 35 -5.20 -24.53 3.87
CA TYR A 35 -4.72 -25.79 4.42
C TYR A 35 -5.12 -27.00 3.56
N HIS A 36 -6.39 -27.11 3.15
CA HIS A 36 -6.82 -28.21 2.27
C HIS A 36 -6.19 -28.13 0.88
N SER A 37 -5.98 -26.93 0.35
CA SER A 37 -5.26 -26.75 -0.91
C SER A 37 -3.82 -27.25 -0.79
N GLN A 38 -3.14 -26.97 0.33
CA GLN A 38 -1.80 -27.50 0.63
C GLN A 38 -1.78 -29.02 0.73
N ILE A 39 -2.71 -29.64 1.44
CA ILE A 39 -2.80 -31.12 1.55
C ILE A 39 -3.00 -31.76 0.17
N LYS A 40 -3.79 -31.13 -0.69
CA LYS A 40 -4.00 -31.56 -2.09
C LYS A 40 -2.80 -31.32 -3.01
N GLY A 41 -1.66 -30.89 -2.48
CA GLY A 41 -0.43 -30.64 -3.24
C GLY A 41 -0.45 -29.33 -4.04
N ALA A 42 -1.45 -28.46 -3.85
CA ALA A 42 -1.46 -27.17 -4.53
C ALA A 42 -0.33 -26.28 -4.01
N LYS A 43 0.30 -25.51 -4.91
CA LYS A 43 1.32 -24.52 -4.54
C LYS A 43 0.68 -23.37 -3.75
N VAL A 44 0.79 -23.42 -2.43
CA VAL A 44 0.43 -22.32 -1.53
C VAL A 44 1.61 -21.40 -1.29
N ARG A 45 1.34 -20.11 -1.10
CA ARG A 45 2.40 -19.08 -1.00
C ARG A 45 3.20 -19.15 0.30
N THR A 46 2.52 -19.35 1.43
CA THR A 46 3.12 -19.61 2.74
C THR A 46 2.44 -20.86 3.27
N LYS A 47 3.21 -21.93 3.49
CA LYS A 47 2.68 -23.21 3.95
C LYS A 47 2.18 -23.09 5.38
N VAL A 48 0.93 -23.48 5.60
CA VAL A 48 0.38 -23.63 6.95
C VAL A 48 1.18 -24.75 7.62
N PRO A 49 1.68 -24.57 8.86
CA PRO A 49 2.41 -25.63 9.54
C PRO A 49 1.52 -26.87 9.70
N ASP A 50 2.13 -28.05 9.75
CA ASP A 50 1.37 -29.26 10.02
C ASP A 50 0.85 -29.24 11.46
N PRO A 51 -0.42 -29.63 11.69
CA PRO A 51 -0.98 -29.65 13.02
C PRO A 51 -0.28 -30.72 13.86
N VAL A 52 -0.11 -30.44 15.16
CA VAL A 52 0.49 -31.39 16.12
C VAL A 52 -0.46 -32.56 16.39
N PHE A 53 -1.77 -32.35 16.18
CA PHE A 53 -2.77 -33.40 16.27
C PHE A 53 -3.74 -33.29 15.10
N SER A 54 -3.96 -34.40 14.40
CA SER A 54 -4.79 -34.47 13.18
C SER A 54 -5.89 -35.54 13.25
N GLY A 55 -6.34 -35.90 14.45
CA GLY A 55 -7.51 -36.78 14.64
C GLY A 55 -8.82 -36.06 14.28
N LEU A 56 -9.83 -36.12 15.16
CA LEU A 56 -11.10 -35.41 14.95
C LEU A 56 -10.97 -33.88 14.88
N ARG A 57 -9.85 -33.32 15.36
CA ARG A 57 -9.59 -31.88 15.37
C ARG A 57 -8.15 -31.62 14.94
N LEU A 58 -7.98 -30.58 14.12
CA LEU A 58 -6.67 -30.05 13.75
C LEU A 58 -6.26 -29.03 14.82
N LEU A 59 -5.13 -29.29 15.47
CA LEU A 59 -4.60 -28.46 16.55
C LEU A 59 -3.17 -27.99 16.23
N TRP A 60 -2.91 -26.71 16.45
CA TRP A 60 -1.59 -26.09 16.27
C TRP A 60 -1.08 -25.54 17.59
N THR A 61 0.23 -25.57 17.82
CA THR A 61 0.81 -24.92 19.01
C THR A 61 0.88 -23.41 18.82
N GLU A 62 0.89 -22.69 19.94
CA GLU A 62 1.08 -21.24 19.92
C GLU A 62 2.35 -20.81 19.16
N GLY A 63 3.44 -21.58 19.28
CA GLY A 63 4.69 -21.36 18.55
C GLY A 63 4.49 -21.43 17.03
N GLN A 64 3.79 -22.47 16.55
CA GLN A 64 3.47 -22.61 15.12
C GLN A 64 2.62 -21.44 14.60
N VAL A 65 1.61 -21.04 15.36
CA VAL A 65 0.70 -19.95 14.99
C VAL A 65 1.44 -18.60 14.94
N LYS A 66 2.27 -18.31 15.95
CA LYS A 66 3.12 -17.10 16.01
C LYS A 66 4.13 -17.07 14.86
N GLN A 67 4.77 -18.20 14.58
CA GLN A 67 5.75 -18.30 13.50
C GLN A 67 5.08 -18.12 12.13
N TYR A 68 3.95 -18.81 11.89
CA TYR A 68 3.19 -18.66 10.65
C TYR A 68 2.74 -17.21 10.43
N LYS A 69 2.31 -16.50 11.49
CA LYS A 69 1.95 -15.06 11.40
C LYS A 69 3.14 -14.19 10.96
N LYS A 70 4.37 -14.52 11.37
CA LYS A 70 5.59 -13.84 10.90
C LYS A 70 5.90 -14.18 9.44
N ASP A 71 5.68 -15.43 9.04
CA ASP A 71 5.99 -15.94 7.69
C ASP A 71 4.93 -15.56 6.64
N ILE A 72 3.71 -15.23 7.08
CA ILE A 72 2.67 -14.71 6.20
C ILE A 72 3.14 -13.39 5.63
N ARG A 73 3.37 -13.36 4.31
CA ARG A 73 3.56 -12.11 3.61
C ARG A 73 2.30 -11.26 3.77
N PRO A 74 2.41 -9.97 4.11
CA PRO A 74 1.27 -9.10 4.26
C PRO A 74 0.34 -9.16 3.04
N ASN A 75 -0.97 -9.08 3.30
CA ASN A 75 -1.93 -8.94 2.22
C ASN A 75 -1.72 -7.58 1.54
N TYR A 76 -1.15 -7.62 0.33
CA TYR A 76 -0.89 -6.42 -0.47
C TYR A 76 -2.13 -5.96 -1.25
N LYS A 77 -3.24 -6.73 -1.19
CA LYS A 77 -4.51 -6.31 -1.78
C LYS A 77 -5.07 -5.12 -0.98
N PRO A 78 -5.62 -4.12 -1.68
CA PRO A 78 -6.38 -3.06 -1.01
C PRO A 78 -7.55 -3.62 -0.21
N GLU A 79 -7.71 -3.14 1.02
CA GLU A 79 -8.78 -3.51 1.93
C GLU A 79 -9.15 -2.32 2.83
N TRP A 80 -10.37 -2.37 3.38
CA TRP A 80 -10.81 -1.42 4.40
C TRP A 80 -10.33 -1.89 5.77
N ARG A 81 -9.69 -0.99 6.54
CA ARG A 81 -9.31 -1.23 7.94
C ARG A 81 -9.81 -0.12 8.84
N LYS A 82 -10.13 -0.45 10.10
CA LYS A 82 -10.43 0.53 11.13
C LYS A 82 -9.11 0.97 11.79
N ILE A 83 -8.76 2.24 11.66
CA ILE A 83 -7.56 2.86 12.23
C ILE A 83 -8.01 4.12 12.95
N ASP A 84 -7.70 4.25 14.24
CA ASP A 84 -8.09 5.39 15.08
C ASP A 84 -9.59 5.73 14.98
N GLY A 85 -10.43 4.69 15.03
CA GLY A 85 -11.89 4.83 14.93
C GLY A 85 -12.43 5.08 13.51
N LYS A 86 -11.57 5.37 12.52
CA LYS A 86 -11.98 5.69 11.15
C LYS A 86 -11.80 4.50 10.22
N GLN A 87 -12.73 4.32 9.27
CA GLN A 87 -12.52 3.38 8.17
C GLN A 87 -11.58 3.97 7.14
N VAL A 88 -10.51 3.25 6.85
CA VAL A 88 -9.45 3.68 5.96
C VAL A 88 -9.27 2.62 4.86
N TYR A 89 -9.41 3.05 3.61
CA TYR A 89 -9.08 2.21 2.46
C TYR A 89 -7.59 2.31 2.13
N GLY A 90 -6.92 1.17 2.13
CA GLY A 90 -5.47 1.14 1.98
C GLY A 90 -4.94 -0.25 1.71
N ARG A 91 -3.61 -0.38 1.70
CA ARG A 91 -2.94 -1.68 1.58
C ARG A 91 -1.63 -1.65 2.34
N VAL A 92 -1.09 -2.82 2.59
CA VAL A 92 0.24 -2.94 3.20
C VAL A 92 1.33 -2.62 2.18
N CYS A 93 2.30 -1.78 2.59
CA CYS A 93 3.50 -1.52 1.80
C CYS A 93 4.44 -2.73 1.81
N ARG A 94 4.91 -3.17 0.64
CA ARG A 94 5.88 -4.28 0.51
C ARG A 94 7.24 -4.02 1.13
N MET A 95 7.62 -2.76 1.32
CA MET A 95 8.93 -2.40 1.87
C MET A 95 8.91 -2.25 3.38
N CYS A 96 8.01 -1.42 3.94
CA CYS A 96 7.97 -1.19 5.38
C CYS A 96 6.96 -2.06 6.14
N THR A 97 6.17 -2.87 5.46
CA THR A 97 5.11 -3.71 6.06
C THR A 97 3.99 -2.97 6.80
N ASP A 98 4.03 -1.65 6.86
CA ASP A 98 2.94 -0.83 7.39
C ASP A 98 1.74 -0.82 6.45
N PHE A 99 0.53 -0.78 7.03
CA PHE A 99 -0.66 -0.38 6.30
C PHE A 99 -0.60 1.12 5.99
N LYS A 100 -0.79 1.47 4.72
CA LYS A 100 -0.83 2.86 4.25
C LYS A 100 -2.15 3.11 3.53
N ARG A 101 -2.64 4.34 3.64
CA ARG A 101 -3.76 4.81 2.81
C ARG A 101 -3.40 4.61 1.34
N ILE A 102 -4.40 4.34 0.51
CA ILE A 102 -4.15 4.16 -0.93
C ILE A 102 -3.50 5.40 -1.56
N GLU A 103 -3.79 6.59 -1.00
CA GLU A 103 -3.23 7.89 -1.38
C GLU A 103 -1.74 8.04 -1.01
N ASP A 104 -1.30 7.35 0.05
CA ASP A 104 0.10 7.33 0.50
C ASP A 104 0.95 6.30 -0.28
N MET A 105 0.31 5.53 -1.17
CA MET A 105 1.00 4.63 -2.09
C MET A 105 1.58 5.42 -3.27
N SER A 106 2.72 4.99 -3.81
CA SER A 106 3.41 5.73 -4.88
C SER A 106 2.70 5.68 -6.25
N GLY A 107 1.48 5.13 -6.29
CA GLY A 107 0.65 4.92 -7.47
C GLY A 107 -0.49 3.94 -7.16
N LYS A 108 -1.58 4.00 -7.94
CA LYS A 108 -2.81 3.19 -7.74
C LYS A 108 -2.53 1.69 -7.62
N ASN A 109 -1.60 1.17 -8.42
CA ASN A 109 -1.21 -0.25 -8.41
C ASN A 109 0.18 -0.50 -7.79
N SER A 110 0.85 0.52 -7.26
CA SER A 110 2.19 0.37 -6.69
C SER A 110 2.15 -0.42 -5.38
N PRO A 111 2.92 -1.51 -5.23
CA PRO A 111 2.98 -2.24 -3.97
C PRO A 111 3.77 -1.50 -2.88
N TYR A 112 4.30 -0.32 -3.17
CA TYR A 112 5.19 0.43 -2.28
C TYR A 112 4.61 1.79 -1.91
N CYS A 113 4.80 2.20 -0.66
CA CYS A 113 4.45 3.53 -0.22
C CYS A 113 5.42 4.57 -0.77
N TYR A 114 4.94 5.79 -0.86
CA TYR A 114 5.71 6.92 -1.36
C TYR A 114 6.99 7.16 -0.54
N THR A 115 6.91 7.02 0.80
CA THR A 115 8.05 7.22 1.70
C THR A 115 9.18 6.23 1.44
N CYS A 116 8.87 4.94 1.32
CA CYS A 116 9.88 3.91 1.06
C CYS A 116 10.51 4.06 -0.33
N ILE A 117 9.73 4.40 -1.37
CA ILE A 117 10.29 4.67 -2.70
C ILE A 117 11.20 5.90 -2.66
N SER A 118 10.81 6.93 -1.93
CA SER A 118 11.60 8.15 -1.81
C SER A 118 12.93 7.89 -1.09
N ARG A 119 12.90 7.12 0.02
CA ARG A 119 14.12 6.73 0.74
C ARG A 119 15.05 5.90 -0.13
N LYS A 120 14.53 4.87 -0.81
CA LYS A 120 15.33 4.04 -1.74
C LYS A 120 15.92 4.86 -2.90
N GLY A 121 15.17 5.84 -3.40
CA GLY A 121 15.65 6.78 -4.41
C GLY A 121 16.77 7.68 -3.90
N GLY A 122 16.67 8.17 -2.67
CA GLY A 122 17.71 8.97 -2.00
C GLY A 122 18.99 8.17 -1.72
N GLU A 123 18.87 6.94 -1.20
CA GLU A 123 20.01 6.04 -0.95
C GLU A 123 20.76 5.71 -2.24
N LYS A 124 20.06 5.37 -3.33
CA LYS A 124 20.69 5.12 -4.64
C LYS A 124 21.48 6.32 -5.16
N ARG A 125 21.00 7.54 -4.94
CA ARG A 125 21.68 8.78 -5.37
C ARG A 125 22.87 9.11 -4.50
N ARG A 126 22.77 8.88 -3.18
CA ARG A 126 23.91 8.99 -2.26
C ARG A 126 25.04 8.03 -2.67
N LEU A 127 24.70 6.80 -3.06
CA LEU A 127 25.66 5.84 -3.61
C LEU A 127 26.27 6.29 -4.95
N LEU A 128 25.58 7.15 -5.71
CA LEU A 128 26.06 7.74 -6.95
C LEU A 128 26.74 9.12 -6.75
N GLY A 129 26.96 9.55 -5.51
CA GLY A 129 27.59 10.84 -5.20
C GLY A 129 26.73 12.08 -5.47
N GLU A 130 25.44 11.92 -5.79
CA GLU A 130 24.52 13.04 -6.02
C GLU A 130 24.01 13.62 -4.68
N THR A 131 24.12 14.95 -4.51
CA THR A 131 23.57 15.64 -3.34
C THR A 131 22.03 15.61 -3.34
N THR A 132 21.46 15.27 -2.17
CA THR A 132 20.04 14.92 -1.96
C THR A 132 19.03 16.06 -2.17
N SER A 133 19.48 17.28 -2.49
CA SER A 133 18.66 18.49 -2.54
C SER A 133 17.72 18.60 -3.75
N LYS A 134 17.81 17.70 -4.74
CA LYS A 134 17.05 17.79 -6.01
C LYS A 134 16.00 16.69 -6.24
N PHE A 135 15.77 15.77 -5.31
CA PHE A 135 14.81 14.68 -5.54
C PHE A 135 13.36 15.07 -5.20
N LYS A 136 12.55 15.32 -6.24
CA LYS A 136 11.08 15.30 -6.17
C LYS A 136 10.60 13.99 -6.81
N PRO A 137 10.05 13.02 -6.06
CA PRO A 137 9.53 11.79 -6.66
C PRO A 137 8.44 12.14 -7.67
N ARG A 138 8.53 11.48 -8.84
CA ARG A 138 7.74 11.78 -10.05
C ARG A 138 6.24 11.50 -9.93
N SER A 139 5.75 11.02 -8.78
CA SER A 139 4.38 10.57 -8.59
C SER A 139 3.79 10.97 -7.23
N ARG A 140 3.91 12.25 -6.84
CA ARG A 140 2.86 12.81 -5.98
C ARG A 140 1.59 12.86 -6.80
N VAL A 141 0.57 12.09 -6.40
CA VAL A 141 -0.81 12.41 -6.76
C VAL A 141 -1.00 13.86 -6.35
N HIS A 142 -1.18 14.76 -7.32
CA HIS A 142 -1.41 16.17 -6.98
C HIS A 142 -2.82 16.26 -6.40
N VAL A 143 -2.89 16.22 -5.08
CA VAL A 143 -4.11 16.54 -4.34
C VAL A 143 -4.43 18.00 -4.63
N ARG A 144 -5.60 18.23 -5.21
CA ARG A 144 -6.12 19.57 -5.46
C ARG A 144 -6.42 20.23 -4.13
N LYS A 145 -5.89 21.43 -3.91
CA LYS A 145 -6.22 22.24 -2.75
C LYS A 145 -7.29 23.23 -3.18
N TYR A 146 -8.43 23.17 -2.50
CA TYR A 146 -9.50 24.15 -2.62
C TYR A 146 -9.45 25.08 -1.40
N ASN A 147 -9.74 26.35 -1.61
CA ASN A 147 -10.03 27.25 -0.50
C ASN A 147 -11.52 27.14 -0.10
N PRO A 148 -11.96 27.74 1.02
CA PRO A 148 -13.37 27.73 1.44
C PRO A 148 -14.35 28.32 0.42
N GLN A 149 -13.87 29.14 -0.51
CA GLN A 149 -14.65 29.77 -1.59
C GLN A 149 -14.71 28.91 -2.86
N GLY A 150 -14.22 27.67 -2.83
CA GLY A 150 -14.23 26.75 -3.98
C GLY A 150 -13.16 27.03 -5.05
N LYS A 151 -12.25 27.97 -4.82
CA LYS A 151 -11.14 28.29 -5.74
C LYS A 151 -10.06 27.21 -5.67
N LEU A 152 -9.48 26.89 -6.82
CA LEU A 152 -8.45 25.85 -6.97
C LEU A 152 -7.05 26.47 -6.91
N GLN A 153 -6.15 25.88 -6.13
CA GLN A 153 -4.75 26.33 -6.10
C GLN A 153 -3.97 25.87 -7.34
N CYS A 154 -3.39 26.83 -8.07
CA CYS A 154 -2.48 26.52 -9.17
C CYS A 154 -1.20 25.87 -8.65
N ARG A 155 -0.78 24.77 -9.27
CA ARG A 155 0.44 24.05 -8.86
C ARG A 155 1.71 24.89 -9.09
N THR A 156 1.77 25.67 -10.16
CA THR A 156 2.99 26.39 -10.55
C THR A 156 3.12 27.69 -9.75
N CYS A 157 2.15 28.60 -9.82
CA CYS A 157 2.24 29.90 -9.13
C CYS A 157 1.73 29.89 -7.68
N LYS A 158 1.12 28.80 -7.20
CA LYS A 158 0.58 28.66 -5.83
C LYS A 158 -0.57 29.60 -5.46
N ILE A 159 -1.12 30.35 -6.42
CA ILE A 159 -2.26 31.25 -6.25
C ILE A 159 -3.57 30.46 -6.37
N PHE A 160 -4.56 30.78 -5.53
CA PHE A 160 -5.93 30.28 -5.64
C PHE A 160 -6.67 31.03 -6.75
N LYS A 161 -7.19 30.30 -7.73
CA LYS A 161 -7.89 30.85 -8.89
C LYS A 161 -9.22 30.13 -9.10
N ASP A 162 -10.15 30.82 -9.74
CA ASP A 162 -11.44 30.24 -10.11
C ASP A 162 -11.26 29.07 -11.08
N VAL A 163 -12.18 28.11 -11.03
CA VAL A 163 -12.08 26.85 -11.79
C VAL A 163 -11.97 27.09 -13.31
N ALA A 164 -12.61 28.17 -13.80
CA ALA A 164 -12.56 28.62 -15.19
C ALA A 164 -11.14 29.05 -15.65
N GLU A 165 -10.24 29.38 -14.73
CA GLU A 165 -8.85 29.74 -15.01
C GLU A 165 -7.96 28.53 -15.34
N PHE A 166 -8.51 27.32 -15.31
CA PHE A 166 -7.81 26.07 -15.61
C PHE A 166 -8.34 25.47 -16.91
N ARG A 167 -7.44 24.93 -17.74
CA ARG A 167 -7.85 24.22 -18.97
C ARG A 167 -8.35 22.82 -18.63
N ALA A 168 -9.34 22.33 -19.36
CA ALA A 168 -9.69 20.92 -19.37
C ALA A 168 -8.47 20.06 -19.79
N GLY A 169 -8.29 18.93 -19.11
CA GLY A 169 -7.29 17.93 -19.47
C GLY A 169 -7.79 17.00 -20.57
N THR A 170 -6.98 15.99 -20.89
CA THR A 170 -7.36 14.88 -21.80
C THR A 170 -8.35 13.90 -21.13
N SER A 171 -8.58 14.06 -19.83
CA SER A 171 -9.62 13.38 -19.06
C SER A 171 -10.56 14.45 -18.48
N PRO A 172 -11.71 14.08 -17.87
CA PRO A 172 -12.64 15.03 -17.24
C PRO A 172 -12.01 15.92 -16.15
N GLN A 173 -10.74 15.66 -15.80
CA GLN A 173 -9.99 16.41 -14.83
C GLN A 173 -9.33 17.64 -15.47
N LEU A 174 -9.54 18.81 -14.87
CA LEU A 174 -8.80 20.02 -15.23
C LEU A 174 -7.28 19.84 -15.08
N ARG A 175 -6.49 20.59 -15.82
CA ARG A 175 -5.04 20.59 -15.64
C ARG A 175 -4.65 21.19 -14.29
N PRO A 176 -3.53 20.75 -13.69
CA PRO A 176 -3.08 21.23 -12.37
C PRO A 176 -2.46 22.64 -12.38
N ASP A 177 -2.12 23.17 -13.57
CA ASP A 177 -1.55 24.50 -13.75
C ASP A 177 -2.62 25.42 -14.37
N CYS A 178 -2.69 26.68 -13.94
CA CYS A 178 -3.61 27.67 -14.52
C CYS A 178 -3.22 28.01 -15.98
N LYS A 179 -4.15 28.61 -16.71
CA LYS A 179 -3.98 29.04 -18.11
C LYS A 179 -2.70 29.86 -18.30
N ASP A 180 -2.42 30.82 -17.42
CA ASP A 180 -1.24 31.70 -17.54
C ASP A 180 0.07 30.93 -17.41
N CYS A 181 0.20 30.09 -16.37
CA CYS A 181 1.40 29.27 -16.19
C CYS A 181 1.59 28.27 -17.33
N LEU A 182 0.50 27.75 -17.90
CA LEU A 182 0.57 26.89 -19.09
C LEU A 182 1.04 27.67 -20.33
N ASN A 183 0.52 28.88 -20.53
CA ASN A 183 0.88 29.74 -21.66
C ASN A 183 2.33 30.24 -21.54
N ALA A 184 2.79 30.65 -20.35
CA ALA A 184 4.17 31.05 -20.09
C ALA A 184 5.15 29.92 -20.41
N ARG A 185 4.90 28.71 -19.90
CA ARG A 185 5.73 27.52 -20.20
C ARG A 185 5.67 27.09 -21.67
N ARG A 186 4.61 27.48 -22.39
CA ARG A 186 4.49 27.26 -23.84
C ARG A 186 5.35 28.28 -24.59
N ARG A 187 5.29 29.57 -24.23
CA ARG A 187 6.15 30.63 -24.80
C ARG A 187 7.63 30.31 -24.59
N GLU A 188 8.04 29.92 -23.39
CA GLU A 188 9.42 29.50 -23.09
C GLU A 188 9.88 28.32 -23.95
N ARG A 189 8.98 27.37 -24.24
CA ARG A 189 9.30 26.23 -25.11
C ARG A 189 9.45 26.61 -26.57
N TYR A 190 8.66 27.57 -27.05
CA TYR A 190 8.82 28.10 -28.41
C TYR A 190 10.09 28.94 -28.53
N ALA A 191 10.36 29.81 -27.55
CA ALA A 191 11.61 30.59 -27.49
C ALA A 191 12.86 29.70 -27.45
N LYS A 192 12.82 28.58 -26.72
CA LYS A 192 13.93 27.60 -26.68
C LYS A 192 14.08 26.75 -27.92
N LYS A 193 13.05 26.64 -28.76
CA LYS A 193 13.12 25.83 -29.98
C LYS A 193 13.75 26.58 -31.15
N GLY A 194 13.81 27.91 -31.10
CA GLY A 194 14.41 28.73 -32.15
C GLY A 194 13.68 28.60 -33.49
N ASP A 195 13.74 29.65 -34.28
CA ASP A 195 13.23 29.70 -35.63
C ASP A 195 13.69 28.52 -36.48
N SER A 196 12.75 27.91 -37.18
CA SER A 196 13.04 27.11 -38.37
C SER A 196 12.84 27.93 -39.66
N ASN A 197 12.77 29.26 -39.56
CA ASN A 197 12.69 30.21 -40.68
C ASN A 197 13.46 31.50 -40.31
N GLU A 198 14.78 31.42 -40.29
CA GLU A 198 15.69 32.48 -40.74
C GLU A 198 16.63 31.85 -41.77
#